data_AF-A0A7J0C0Q3-F1
#
_entry.id   AF-A0A7J0C0Q3-F1
#
_cell.length_a   1.000
_cell.length_b   1.000
_cell.length_c   1.000
_cell.angle_alpha   90.00
_cell.angle_beta   90.00
_cell.angle_gamma   90.00
#
_symmetry.space_group_name_H-M   'P 1'
#
loop_
_entity.id
_entity.type
_entity.pdbx_description
1 polymer ?
#
loop_
_entity_poly.entity_id
_entity_poly.type
_entity_poly.pdbx_seq_one_letter_code
_entity_poly.pdbx_strand_id
1 'polypeptide(L)'
;MALTELDLPEPRSLRGRWAALAAVQAAGGRGDGCRADGSSWHYGDGDGRWCGLHHLGDGRAVLLGHDYDTSQTFYAEASDFFEEQETDLLAGAPDWWAPPVRRAREEESFLGFVYAFDGSTWRRAEYDVEDGFSSVRLPALSDGRTREMIVATVQHHADPGGHEPSQESVDALIAADGAPDAALVAAVIPHAGWDATAGVAAARAFLTG
;
A
#
# COMPACT_ATOMS: atom_id res chain seq x y z
N MET A 1 4.01 -15.22 -24.29
CA MET A 1 5.00 -14.91 -23.24
C MET A 1 4.47 -15.48 -21.94
N ALA A 2 5.33 -16.03 -21.10
CA ALA A 2 4.94 -16.61 -19.82
C ALA A 2 4.95 -15.50 -18.76
N LEU A 3 4.04 -15.59 -17.78
CA LEU A 3 4.06 -14.70 -16.63
C LEU A 3 5.07 -15.20 -15.59
N THR A 4 5.68 -14.29 -14.83
CA THR A 4 6.59 -14.62 -13.74
C THR A 4 5.83 -14.70 -12.42
N GLU A 5 6.01 -15.77 -11.65
CA GLU A 5 5.39 -15.92 -10.33
C GLU A 5 6.16 -15.15 -9.25
N LEU A 6 5.43 -14.62 -8.27
CA LEU A 6 5.98 -13.81 -7.19
C LEU A 6 5.61 -14.43 -5.83
N ASP A 7 6.55 -14.39 -4.90
CA ASP A 7 6.32 -14.78 -3.51
C ASP A 7 5.90 -13.55 -2.69
N LEU A 8 4.60 -13.31 -2.62
CA LEU A 8 3.98 -12.22 -1.88
C LEU A 8 2.81 -12.75 -1.04
N PRO A 9 2.51 -12.14 0.13
CA PRO A 9 1.35 -12.54 0.92
C PRO A 9 0.05 -12.35 0.14
N GLU A 10 -0.96 -13.17 0.43
CA GLU A 10 -2.28 -13.03 -0.19
C GLU A 10 -2.88 -11.63 0.07
N PRO A 11 -3.59 -11.02 -0.90
CA PRO A 11 -4.10 -9.66 -0.80
C PRO A 11 -4.85 -9.37 0.52
N ARG A 12 -5.76 -10.27 0.92
CA ARG A 12 -6.57 -10.09 2.14
C ARG A 12 -5.76 -10.19 3.43
N SER A 13 -4.64 -10.91 3.41
CA SER A 13 -3.77 -11.03 4.59
C SER A 13 -3.06 -9.70 4.93
N LEU A 14 -3.01 -8.74 4.00
CA LEU A 14 -2.39 -7.43 4.17
C LEU A 14 -3.29 -6.45 4.93
N ARG A 15 -4.60 -6.73 5.05
CA ARG A 15 -5.63 -5.79 5.53
C ARG A 15 -5.30 -5.19 6.89
N GLY A 16 -5.08 -6.02 7.91
CA GLY A 16 -4.81 -5.54 9.26
C GLY A 16 -3.60 -4.62 9.35
N ARG A 17 -2.55 -4.91 8.58
CA ARG A 17 -1.35 -4.07 8.52
C ARG A 17 -1.61 -2.73 7.84
N TRP A 18 -2.33 -2.73 6.72
CA TRP A 18 -2.70 -1.50 6.00
C TRP A 18 -3.65 -0.63 6.82
N ALA A 19 -4.66 -1.25 7.43
CA ALA A 19 -5.64 -0.57 8.27
C ALA A 19 -5.01 0.01 9.54
N ALA A 20 -4.06 -0.69 10.16
CA ALA A 20 -3.32 -0.19 11.32
C ALA A 20 -2.52 1.08 10.96
N LEU A 21 -1.80 1.06 9.83
CA LEU A 21 -1.05 2.23 9.37
C LEU A 21 -2.00 3.39 9.03
N ALA A 22 -3.09 3.13 8.31
CA ALA A 22 -4.11 4.13 7.99
C ALA A 22 -4.70 4.75 9.25
N ALA A 23 -4.99 3.96 10.29
CA ALA A 23 -5.51 4.47 11.55
C ALA A 23 -4.56 5.47 12.21
N VAL A 24 -3.26 5.12 12.28
CA VAL A 24 -2.25 5.98 12.90
C VAL A 24 -2.07 7.26 12.07
N GLN A 25 -1.92 7.15 10.75
CA GLN A 25 -1.76 8.34 9.90
C GLN A 25 -2.98 9.26 9.93
N ALA A 26 -4.20 8.71 9.87
CA ALA A 26 -5.42 9.49 9.94
C ALA A 26 -5.61 10.16 11.31
N ALA A 27 -5.28 9.47 12.41
CA ALA A 27 -5.32 10.06 13.75
C ALA A 27 -4.37 11.26 13.89
N GLY A 28 -3.24 11.24 13.19
CA GLY A 28 -2.29 12.37 13.09
C GLY A 28 -2.65 13.41 12.02
N GLY A 29 -3.83 13.31 11.39
CA GLY A 29 -4.31 14.27 10.38
C GLY A 29 -3.73 14.09 8.97
N ARG A 30 -3.14 12.93 8.64
CA ARG A 30 -2.51 12.63 7.34
C ARG A 30 -3.07 11.36 6.69
N GLY A 31 -4.40 11.21 6.70
CA GLY A 31 -5.07 10.03 6.15
C GLY A 31 -4.92 9.82 4.65
N ASP A 32 -4.39 10.79 3.89
CA ASP A 32 -4.27 10.69 2.43
C ASP A 32 -3.17 9.71 1.98
N GLY A 33 -2.09 9.57 2.77
CA GLY A 33 -0.95 8.72 2.44
C GLY A 33 -1.21 7.22 2.63
N CYS A 34 -2.28 6.84 3.34
CA CYS A 34 -2.63 5.43 3.56
C CYS A 34 -4.14 5.32 3.78
N ARG A 35 -4.86 4.86 2.76
CA ARG A 35 -6.33 4.90 2.73
C ARG A 35 -6.95 3.76 1.95
N ALA A 36 -8.23 3.51 2.19
CA ALA A 36 -9.06 2.64 1.38
C ALA A 36 -10.22 3.46 0.78
N ASP A 37 -10.52 3.20 -0.49
CA ASP A 37 -11.70 3.70 -1.20
C ASP A 37 -12.40 2.52 -1.91
N GLY A 38 -13.46 2.02 -1.29
CA GLY A 38 -14.16 0.82 -1.75
C GLY A 38 -13.23 -0.39 -1.83
N SER A 39 -13.03 -0.90 -3.05
CA SER A 39 -12.18 -2.06 -3.33
C SER A 39 -10.71 -1.71 -3.63
N SER A 40 -10.32 -0.44 -3.50
CA SER A 40 -8.96 0.04 -3.74
C SER A 40 -8.29 0.47 -2.44
N TRP A 41 -7.07 -0.01 -2.18
CA TRP A 41 -6.24 0.41 -1.06
C TRP A 41 -5.02 1.14 -1.59
N HIS A 42 -4.68 2.29 -1.01
CA HIS A 42 -3.59 3.15 -1.44
C HIS A 42 -2.59 3.36 -0.30
N TYR A 43 -1.31 3.37 -0.67
CA TYR A 43 -0.19 3.77 0.17
C TYR A 43 0.73 4.66 -0.66
N GLY A 44 1.12 5.81 -0.09
CA GLY A 44 2.12 6.71 -0.65
C GLY A 44 2.93 7.35 0.47
N ASP A 45 4.24 7.51 0.25
CA ASP A 45 5.15 8.12 1.24
C ASP A 45 5.21 9.66 1.13
N GLY A 46 4.62 10.23 0.06
CA GLY A 46 4.63 11.67 -0.22
C GLY A 46 5.86 12.14 -1.01
N ASP A 47 6.85 11.27 -1.21
CA ASP A 47 8.11 11.54 -1.92
C ASP A 47 8.13 10.89 -3.31
N GLY A 48 6.96 10.61 -3.88
CA GLY A 48 6.81 10.02 -5.21
C GLY A 48 6.83 8.49 -5.25
N ARG A 49 6.88 7.81 -4.10
CA ARG A 49 6.67 6.36 -4.02
C ARG A 49 5.24 6.06 -3.63
N TRP A 50 4.59 5.19 -4.39
CA TRP A 50 3.22 4.80 -4.10
C TRP A 50 2.92 3.39 -4.60
N CYS A 51 1.90 2.79 -4.00
CA CYS A 51 1.28 1.59 -4.52
C CYS A 51 -0.22 1.57 -4.23
N GLY A 52 -0.96 0.93 -5.13
CA GLY A 52 -2.40 0.70 -5.04
C GLY A 52 -2.70 -0.79 -5.17
N LEU A 53 -3.57 -1.31 -4.30
CA LEU A 53 -4.11 -2.66 -4.38
C LEU A 53 -5.61 -2.60 -4.72
N HIS A 54 -5.97 -3.10 -5.89
CA HIS A 54 -7.34 -3.14 -6.40
C HIS A 54 -7.90 -4.56 -6.31
N HIS A 55 -8.92 -4.76 -5.47
CA HIS A 55 -9.69 -6.01 -5.41
C HIS A 55 -10.74 -6.05 -6.52
N LEU A 56 -10.83 -7.20 -7.22
CA LEU A 56 -11.67 -7.36 -8.42
C LEU A 56 -12.83 -8.36 -8.26
N GLY A 57 -13.00 -8.92 -7.06
CA GLY A 57 -13.92 -10.04 -6.82
C GLY A 57 -13.27 -11.40 -7.12
N ASP A 58 -13.95 -12.49 -6.77
CA ASP A 58 -13.49 -13.88 -6.97
C ASP A 58 -12.10 -14.19 -6.39
N GLY A 59 -11.68 -13.42 -5.38
CA GLY A 59 -10.35 -13.54 -4.78
C GLY A 59 -9.23 -12.88 -5.60
N ARG A 60 -9.52 -12.26 -6.74
CA ARG A 60 -8.52 -11.60 -7.59
C ARG A 60 -8.18 -10.20 -7.08
N ALA A 61 -6.93 -9.80 -7.30
CA ALA A 61 -6.47 -8.45 -7.04
C ALA A 61 -5.35 -8.03 -7.99
N VAL A 62 -5.16 -6.73 -8.16
CA VAL A 62 -4.02 -6.13 -8.87
C VAL A 62 -3.32 -5.16 -7.93
N LEU A 63 -2.04 -5.41 -7.67
CA LEU A 63 -1.12 -4.51 -6.97
C LEU A 63 -0.28 -3.79 -8.01
N LEU A 64 -0.30 -2.47 -8.00
CA LEU A 64 0.43 -1.64 -8.95
C LEU A 64 1.04 -0.44 -8.22
N GLY A 65 2.00 0.23 -8.84
CA GLY A 65 2.65 1.36 -8.21
C GLY A 65 3.89 1.81 -8.96
N HIS A 66 4.63 2.71 -8.34
CA HIS A 66 5.81 3.31 -8.92
C HIS A 66 6.74 3.83 -7.82
N ASP A 67 8.03 3.80 -8.10
CA ASP A 67 9.06 4.48 -7.33
C ASP A 67 9.82 5.41 -8.29
N TYR A 68 9.78 6.72 -7.99
CA TYR A 68 10.37 7.75 -8.84
C TYR A 68 11.88 7.57 -9.07
N ASP A 69 12.61 7.03 -8.09
CA ASP A 69 14.07 6.96 -8.12
C ASP A 69 14.60 5.68 -8.76
N THR A 70 13.83 4.59 -8.73
CA THR A 70 14.34 3.23 -9.02
C THR A 70 13.52 2.44 -10.04
N SER A 71 12.29 2.85 -10.37
CA SER A 71 11.56 2.25 -11.48
C SER A 71 12.26 2.56 -12.81
N GLN A 72 12.83 1.54 -13.44
CA GLN A 72 13.45 1.57 -14.77
C GLN A 72 12.56 0.94 -15.85
N THR A 73 11.33 0.59 -15.47
CA THR A 73 10.25 0.19 -16.38
C THR A 73 9.56 1.45 -16.91
N PHE A 74 9.56 1.62 -18.23
CA PHE A 74 8.90 2.75 -18.88
C PHE A 74 7.65 2.27 -19.59
N TYR A 75 6.49 2.31 -18.92
CA TYR A 75 5.22 1.85 -19.47
C TYR A 75 4.40 3.00 -20.07
N ALA A 76 3.86 2.82 -21.27
CA ALA A 76 2.99 3.79 -21.94
C ALA A 76 3.59 5.21 -21.97
N GLU A 77 2.92 6.22 -21.39
CA GLU A 77 3.34 7.63 -21.41
C GLU A 77 4.75 7.85 -20.84
N ALA A 78 5.22 6.97 -19.95
CA ALA A 78 6.56 7.06 -19.39
C ALA A 78 7.64 6.84 -20.47
N SER A 79 7.42 5.93 -21.41
CA SER A 79 8.37 5.66 -22.50
C SER A 79 8.58 6.90 -23.37
N ASP A 80 7.48 7.55 -23.77
CA ASP A 80 7.54 8.78 -24.54
C ASP A 80 8.15 9.96 -23.75
N PHE A 81 7.80 10.09 -22.47
CA PHE A 81 8.27 11.20 -21.62
C PHE A 81 9.78 11.13 -21.34
N PHE A 82 10.30 9.93 -21.08
CA PHE A 82 11.72 9.72 -20.77
C PHE A 82 12.58 9.41 -22.00
N GLU A 83 11.96 9.24 -23.18
CA GLU A 83 12.63 8.81 -24.42
C GLU A 83 13.34 7.44 -24.27
N GLU A 84 12.73 6.54 -23.51
CA GLU A 84 13.28 5.22 -23.15
C GLU A 84 12.47 4.08 -23.78
N GLN A 85 13.08 2.89 -23.88
CA GLN A 85 12.42 1.72 -24.45
C GLN A 85 11.19 1.29 -23.62
N GLU A 86 10.03 1.16 -24.27
CA GLU A 86 8.81 0.76 -23.58
C GLU A 86 8.95 -0.63 -22.96
N THR A 87 8.55 -0.74 -21.68
CA THR A 87 8.36 -2.01 -20.97
C THR A 87 6.87 -2.30 -20.85
N ASP A 88 6.37 -3.29 -21.61
CA ASP A 88 4.95 -3.68 -21.54
C ASP A 88 4.64 -4.46 -20.25
N LEU A 89 4.15 -3.74 -19.24
CA LEU A 89 3.77 -4.31 -17.94
C LEU A 89 2.54 -5.25 -18.01
N LEU A 90 1.86 -5.31 -19.16
CA LEU A 90 0.72 -6.21 -19.41
C LEU A 90 1.04 -7.32 -20.42
N ALA A 91 2.31 -7.49 -20.80
CA ALA A 91 2.71 -8.52 -21.75
C ALA A 91 2.30 -9.93 -21.27
N GLY A 92 1.41 -10.58 -22.04
CA GLY A 92 0.88 -11.91 -21.72
C GLY A 92 -0.12 -11.95 -20.55
N ALA A 93 -0.51 -10.79 -20.02
CA ALA A 93 -1.50 -10.70 -18.95
C ALA A 93 -2.92 -10.95 -19.49
N PRO A 94 -3.80 -11.59 -18.68
CA PRO A 94 -5.23 -11.62 -18.96
C PRO A 94 -5.87 -10.22 -18.95
N ASP A 95 -6.94 -10.05 -19.73
CA ASP A 95 -7.66 -8.76 -19.89
C ASP A 95 -8.11 -8.12 -18.57
N TRP A 96 -8.32 -8.90 -17.52
CA TRP A 96 -8.77 -8.39 -16.22
C TRP A 96 -7.72 -7.55 -15.47
N TRP A 97 -6.45 -7.55 -15.90
CA TRP A 97 -5.40 -6.69 -15.34
C TRP A 97 -5.55 -5.23 -15.81
N ALA A 98 -6.11 -5.03 -17.01
CA ALA A 98 -6.13 -3.73 -17.68
C ALA A 98 -7.03 -2.67 -16.99
N PRO A 99 -8.20 -2.97 -16.40
CA PRO A 99 -9.04 -1.94 -15.79
C PRO A 99 -8.37 -1.22 -14.60
N PRO A 100 -7.74 -1.89 -13.61
CA PRO A 100 -6.96 -1.21 -12.57
C PRO A 100 -5.81 -0.36 -13.11
N VAL A 101 -5.09 -0.87 -14.10
CA VAL A 101 -3.97 -0.16 -14.74
C VAL A 101 -4.44 1.13 -15.42
N ARG A 102 -5.55 1.07 -16.17
CA ARG A 102 -6.13 2.26 -16.79
C ARG A 102 -6.56 3.30 -15.75
N ARG A 103 -7.24 2.87 -14.69
CA ARG A 103 -7.64 3.77 -13.60
C ARG A 103 -6.42 4.44 -12.96
N ALA A 104 -5.39 3.66 -12.62
CA ALA A 104 -4.19 4.19 -12.00
C ALA A 104 -3.47 5.22 -12.89
N ARG A 105 -3.44 5.02 -14.21
CA ARG A 105 -2.89 5.99 -15.17
C ARG A 105 -3.69 7.29 -15.28
N GLU A 106 -4.97 7.28 -14.92
CA GLU A 106 -5.80 8.49 -14.88
C GLU A 106 -5.56 9.30 -13.59
N GLU A 107 -5.12 8.63 -12.51
CA GLU A 107 -5.00 9.19 -11.16
C GLU A 107 -3.54 9.54 -10.79
N GLU A 108 -2.57 8.81 -11.33
CA GLU A 108 -1.16 8.83 -10.95
C GLU A 108 -0.25 9.13 -12.16
N SER A 109 0.96 9.63 -11.91
CA SER A 109 1.83 10.12 -13.01
C SER A 109 2.40 9.01 -13.89
N PHE A 110 2.99 7.96 -13.29
CA PHE A 110 3.62 6.85 -14.01
C PHE A 110 3.43 5.53 -13.26
N LEU A 111 3.55 4.40 -13.97
CA LEU A 111 3.52 3.05 -13.42
C LEU A 111 4.88 2.38 -13.60
N GLY A 112 5.42 1.85 -12.49
CA GLY A 112 6.61 1.02 -12.48
C GLY A 112 6.30 -0.48 -12.52
N PHE A 113 5.28 -0.93 -11.77
CA PHE A 113 4.96 -2.35 -11.71
C PHE A 113 3.46 -2.62 -11.75
N VAL A 114 3.10 -3.81 -12.26
CA VAL A 114 1.75 -4.38 -12.23
C VAL A 114 1.87 -5.85 -11.89
N TYR A 115 1.43 -6.21 -10.68
CA TYR A 115 1.39 -7.56 -10.17
C TYR A 115 -0.08 -7.94 -9.95
N ALA A 116 -0.45 -9.17 -10.27
CA ALA A 116 -1.82 -9.60 -10.07
C ALA A 116 -1.91 -10.96 -9.41
N PHE A 117 -2.86 -11.06 -8.48
CA PHE A 117 -3.21 -12.28 -7.78
C PHE A 117 -4.45 -12.88 -8.43
N ASP A 118 -4.35 -14.13 -8.87
CA ASP A 118 -5.45 -14.83 -9.57
C ASP A 118 -6.45 -15.53 -8.63
N GLY A 119 -6.24 -15.42 -7.32
CA GLY A 119 -6.92 -16.20 -6.29
C GLY A 119 -6.03 -17.26 -5.64
N SER A 120 -4.85 -17.53 -6.22
CA SER A 120 -3.89 -18.51 -5.70
C SER A 120 -2.44 -18.02 -5.74
N THR A 121 -2.02 -17.36 -6.82
CA THR A 121 -0.62 -16.99 -7.02
C THR A 121 -0.51 -15.56 -7.55
N TRP A 122 0.48 -14.83 -7.05
CA TRP A 122 0.87 -13.54 -7.60
C TRP A 122 1.72 -13.72 -8.86
N ARG A 123 1.43 -12.94 -9.90
CA ARG A 123 2.19 -12.94 -11.15
C ARG A 123 2.45 -11.53 -11.67
N ARG A 124 3.49 -11.38 -12.48
CA ARG A 124 3.78 -10.18 -13.28
C ARG A 124 4.16 -10.52 -14.71
N ALA A 125 4.13 -9.53 -15.61
CA ALA A 125 4.77 -9.64 -16.91
C ALA A 125 6.28 -9.88 -16.76
N GLU A 126 6.88 -10.58 -17.72
CA GLU A 126 8.30 -10.90 -17.75
C GLU A 126 9.12 -9.68 -18.20
N TYR A 127 10.10 -9.27 -17.38
CA TYR A 127 11.10 -8.24 -17.66
C TYR A 127 12.25 -8.32 -16.63
N ASP A 128 13.43 -7.83 -17.03
CA ASP A 128 14.70 -7.97 -16.29
C ASP A 128 15.22 -6.66 -15.68
N VAL A 129 14.48 -5.55 -15.81
CA VAL A 129 14.83 -4.26 -15.21
C VAL A 129 14.19 -4.09 -13.84
N GLU A 130 14.74 -3.21 -13.01
CA GLU A 130 14.15 -2.83 -11.72
C GLU A 130 12.82 -2.11 -11.94
N ASP A 131 11.75 -2.57 -11.31
CA ASP A 131 10.40 -1.98 -11.42
C ASP A 131 10.05 -1.04 -10.27
N GLY A 132 10.93 -0.94 -9.27
CA GLY A 132 10.79 -0.07 -8.10
C GLY A 132 9.96 -0.64 -6.95
N PHE A 133 9.36 -1.84 -7.08
CA PHE A 133 8.50 -2.41 -6.03
C PHE A 133 9.21 -2.57 -4.68
N SER A 134 10.46 -3.04 -4.70
CA SER A 134 11.26 -3.22 -3.50
C SER A 134 11.54 -1.89 -2.78
N SER A 135 11.71 -0.80 -3.53
CA SER A 135 12.01 0.55 -3.07
C SER A 135 10.80 1.28 -2.48
N VAL A 136 9.58 0.98 -2.94
CA VAL A 136 8.32 1.45 -2.29
C VAL A 136 8.28 1.03 -0.81
N ARG A 137 8.98 -0.06 -0.46
CA ARG A 137 9.09 -0.55 0.93
C ARG A 137 7.72 -0.71 1.61
N LEU A 138 6.71 -1.16 0.86
CA LEU A 138 5.33 -1.29 1.33
C LEU A 138 5.26 -1.86 2.75
N PRO A 139 4.85 -1.05 3.76
CA PRO A 139 4.86 -1.47 5.16
C PRO A 139 4.01 -2.72 5.40
N ALA A 140 2.89 -2.84 4.68
CA ALA A 140 1.93 -3.92 4.83
C ALA A 140 2.43 -5.31 4.41
N LEU A 141 3.64 -5.44 3.86
CA LEU A 141 4.21 -6.75 3.50
C LEU A 141 4.59 -7.63 4.70
N SER A 142 4.82 -7.04 5.88
CA SER A 142 5.11 -7.81 7.09
C SER A 142 4.79 -7.01 8.36
N ASP A 143 4.55 -7.70 9.47
CA ASP A 143 4.27 -7.06 10.76
C ASP A 143 5.45 -6.20 11.22
N GLY A 144 6.69 -6.67 11.00
CA GLY A 144 7.92 -5.92 11.32
C GLY A 144 8.00 -4.57 10.60
N ARG A 145 7.80 -4.57 9.27
CA ARG A 145 7.80 -3.32 8.48
C ARG A 145 6.65 -2.38 8.86
N THR A 146 5.48 -2.95 9.15
CA THR A 146 4.32 -2.17 9.61
C THR A 146 4.61 -1.50 10.94
N ARG A 147 5.21 -2.23 11.89
CA ARG A 147 5.60 -1.71 13.19
C ARG A 147 6.64 -0.60 13.08
N GLU A 148 7.70 -0.82 12.31
CA GLU A 148 8.74 0.19 12.06
C GLU A 148 8.13 1.48 11.51
N MET A 149 7.23 1.38 10.53
CA MET A 149 6.57 2.54 9.94
C MET A 149 5.62 3.26 10.91
N ILE A 150 4.85 2.52 11.72
CA ILE A 150 3.97 3.09 12.74
C ILE A 150 4.80 3.84 13.80
N VAL A 151 5.87 3.23 14.32
CA VAL A 151 6.76 3.86 15.30
C VAL A 151 7.39 5.12 14.71
N ALA A 152 7.92 5.05 13.48
CA ALA A 152 8.49 6.21 12.80
C ALA A 152 7.46 7.33 12.60
N THR A 153 6.23 6.98 12.22
CA THR A 153 5.12 7.93 12.05
C THR A 153 4.77 8.62 13.38
N VAL A 154 4.75 7.90 14.49
CA VAL A 154 4.48 8.49 15.81
C VAL A 154 5.65 9.37 16.25
N GLN A 155 6.89 8.87 16.16
CA GLN A 155 8.09 9.59 16.60
C GLN A 155 8.37 10.87 15.81
N HIS A 156 8.14 10.87 14.50
CA HIS A 156 8.38 12.06 13.66
C HIS A 156 7.51 13.26 14.08
N HIS A 157 6.41 13.02 14.79
CA HIS A 157 5.43 14.05 15.17
C HIS A 157 5.20 14.16 16.67
N ALA A 158 5.84 13.33 17.47
CA ALA A 158 5.81 13.47 18.90
C ALA A 158 6.77 14.59 19.34
N ASP A 159 6.37 15.35 20.37
CA ASP A 159 7.27 16.31 21.02
C ASP A 159 8.53 15.59 21.56
N PRO A 160 9.67 16.30 21.75
CA PRO A 160 10.85 15.72 22.39
C PRO A 160 10.50 15.11 23.76
N GLY A 161 10.64 13.79 23.88
CA GLY A 161 10.22 13.01 25.06
C GLY A 161 8.84 12.35 24.95
N GLY A 162 8.26 12.33 23.75
CA GLY A 162 6.95 11.77 23.48
C GLY A 162 6.84 10.24 23.56
N HIS A 163 5.59 9.77 23.45
CA HIS A 163 5.20 8.36 23.56
C HIS A 163 5.75 7.52 22.42
N GLU A 164 6.49 6.46 22.73
CA GLU A 164 6.81 5.39 21.79
C GLU A 164 5.80 4.25 21.99
N PRO A 165 5.05 3.85 20.96
CA PRO A 165 4.07 2.78 21.10
C PRO A 165 4.77 1.46 21.39
N SER A 166 4.21 0.69 22.33
CA SER A 166 4.72 -0.65 22.62
C SER A 166 4.46 -1.59 21.44
N GLN A 167 5.33 -2.58 21.25
CA GLN A 167 5.15 -3.60 20.20
C GLN A 167 3.79 -4.29 20.34
N GLU A 168 3.39 -4.61 21.57
CA GLU A 168 2.10 -5.24 21.88
C GLU A 168 0.89 -4.39 21.43
N SER A 169 0.95 -3.07 21.63
CA SER A 169 -0.13 -2.17 21.20
C SER A 169 -0.26 -2.10 19.68
N VAL A 170 0.87 -2.09 18.97
CA VAL A 170 0.90 -2.08 17.50
C VAL A 170 0.42 -3.42 16.96
N ASP A 171 0.87 -4.53 17.54
CA ASP A 171 0.46 -5.87 17.14
C ASP A 171 -1.04 -6.10 17.37
N ALA A 172 -1.58 -5.60 18.49
CA ALA A 172 -3.02 -5.63 18.76
C ALA A 172 -3.81 -4.82 17.73
N LEU A 173 -3.29 -3.66 17.30
CA LEU A 173 -3.91 -2.85 16.25
C LEU A 173 -3.88 -3.55 14.88
N ILE A 174 -2.78 -4.21 14.53
CA ILE A 174 -2.68 -5.04 13.31
C ILE A 174 -3.67 -6.21 13.38
N ALA A 175 -3.72 -6.91 14.51
CA ALA A 175 -4.61 -8.06 14.74
C ALA A 175 -6.10 -7.69 14.75
N ALA A 176 -6.44 -6.42 14.97
CA ALA A 176 -7.81 -5.93 14.86
C ALA A 176 -8.35 -5.94 13.41
N ASP A 177 -7.47 -6.10 12.42
CA ASP A 177 -7.81 -6.44 11.04
C ASP A 177 -8.87 -5.52 10.40
N GLY A 178 -8.70 -4.21 10.58
CA GLY A 178 -9.62 -3.18 10.09
C GLY A 178 -10.79 -2.84 11.01
N ALA A 179 -10.94 -3.54 12.14
CA ALA A 179 -12.02 -3.32 13.10
C ALA A 179 -11.54 -2.84 14.50
N PRO A 180 -10.58 -1.90 14.62
CA PRO A 180 -10.19 -1.42 15.94
C PRO A 180 -11.32 -0.63 16.61
N ASP A 181 -11.27 -0.57 17.93
CA ASP A 181 -11.98 0.43 18.72
C ASP A 181 -11.06 1.63 19.01
N ALA A 182 -11.62 2.67 19.63
CA ALA A 182 -10.87 3.88 19.94
C ALA A 182 -9.77 3.63 20.99
N ALA A 183 -9.91 2.62 21.84
CA ALA A 183 -8.91 2.30 22.86
C ALA A 183 -7.66 1.67 22.26
N LEU A 184 -7.82 0.79 21.28
CA LEU A 184 -6.70 0.21 20.51
C LEU A 184 -5.91 1.28 19.75
N VAL A 185 -6.61 2.22 19.10
CA VAL A 185 -5.93 3.33 18.42
C VAL A 185 -5.23 4.24 19.44
N ALA A 186 -5.91 4.61 20.53
CA ALA A 186 -5.37 5.47 21.59
C ALA A 186 -4.15 4.87 22.32
N ALA A 187 -3.99 3.54 22.32
CA ALA A 187 -2.81 2.90 22.91
C ALA A 187 -1.53 3.11 22.07
N VAL A 188 -1.68 3.35 20.76
CA VAL A 188 -0.57 3.52 19.81
C VAL A 188 -0.22 4.99 19.61
N ILE A 189 -1.21 5.87 19.53
CA ILE A 189 -1.00 7.28 19.22
C ILE A 189 -0.66 8.11 20.46
N PRO A 190 0.01 9.27 20.33
CA PRO A 190 0.16 10.22 21.42
C PRO A 190 -1.18 10.73 21.95
N HIS A 191 -1.28 10.98 23.25
CA HIS A 191 -2.53 11.45 23.88
C HIS A 191 -2.95 12.88 23.50
N ALA A 192 -2.02 13.73 23.06
CA ALA A 192 -2.28 15.13 22.76
C ALA A 192 -2.31 15.39 21.24
N GLY A 193 -3.37 16.05 20.76
CA GLY A 193 -3.46 16.57 19.39
C GLY A 193 -3.84 15.57 18.30
N TRP A 194 -4.01 14.28 18.63
CA TRP A 194 -4.38 13.23 17.68
C TRP A 194 -5.82 12.75 17.90
N ASP A 195 -6.51 12.37 16.82
CA ASP A 195 -7.91 11.96 16.82
C ASP A 195 -8.06 10.44 16.63
N ALA A 196 -8.23 9.71 17.73
CA ALA A 196 -8.46 8.27 17.70
C ALA A 196 -9.73 7.88 16.90
N THR A 197 -10.74 8.75 16.86
CA THR A 197 -11.99 8.49 16.11
C THR A 197 -11.74 8.52 14.61
N ALA A 198 -10.96 9.50 14.14
CA ALA A 198 -10.50 9.54 12.76
C ALA A 198 -9.69 8.29 12.40
N GLY A 199 -8.80 7.83 13.29
CA GLY A 199 -8.06 6.59 13.10
C GLY A 199 -8.95 5.35 12.98
N VAL A 200 -9.96 5.20 13.86
CA VAL A 200 -10.93 4.10 13.76
C VAL A 200 -11.71 4.16 12.45
N ALA A 201 -12.14 5.33 12.02
CA ALA A 201 -12.86 5.50 10.75
C ALA A 201 -11.99 5.08 9.55
N ALA A 202 -10.72 5.49 9.53
CA ALA A 202 -9.78 5.14 8.47
C ALA A 202 -9.50 3.63 8.41
N ALA A 203 -9.27 2.97 9.55
CA ALA A 203 -9.09 1.51 9.56
C ALA A 203 -10.32 0.76 9.04
N ARG A 204 -11.53 1.20 9.43
CA ARG A 204 -12.78 0.54 9.02
C ARG A 204 -13.08 0.66 7.54
N ALA A 205 -12.52 1.65 6.84
CA ALA A 205 -12.64 1.74 5.39
C ALA A 205 -12.04 0.51 4.67
N PHE A 206 -11.12 -0.22 5.29
CA PHE A 206 -10.55 -1.45 4.73
C PHE A 206 -11.48 -2.67 4.83
N LEU A 207 -12.60 -2.57 5.55
CA LEU A 207 -13.61 -3.62 5.63
C LEU A 207 -14.60 -3.58 4.46
N THR A 208 -14.63 -2.49 3.69
CA THR A 208 -15.62 -2.27 2.63
C THR A 208 -15.19 -2.77 1.24
N GLY A 209 -14.13 -3.59 1.17
CA GLY A 209 -13.58 -4.20 -0.05
C GLY A 209 -13.60 -5.73 -0.08
#